data_AF-A0A2E2VHL9-F1
#
_entry.id   AF-A0A2E2VHL9-F1
#
_cell.length_a   1.000
_cell.length_b   1.000
_cell.length_c   1.000
_cell.angle_alpha   90.00
_cell.angle_beta   90.00
_cell.angle_gamma   90.00
#
_symmetry.space_group_name_H-M   'P 1'
#
loop_
_entity.id
_entity.type
_entity.pdbx_description
1 polymer ?
#
loop_
_entity_poly.entity_id
_entity_poly.type
_entity_poly.pdbx_seq_one_letter_code
_entity_poly.pdbx_strand_id
1 'polypeptide(L)' 'MPQENAYLHVLREGMATDSLDDCGIYVGTTTGQLFHSRNNGDNWELLMEHLLPILSIECGVAP' A
#
# COMPACT_ATOMS: atom_id res chain seq x y z
N MET A 1 3.54 -18.88 11.23
CA MET A 1 3.66 -18.46 9.82
C MET A 1 5.08 -17.94 9.58
N PRO A 2 5.57 -17.84 8.32
CA PRO A 2 6.90 -17.30 8.03
C PRO A 2 7.04 -15.89 8.59
N GLN A 3 8.18 -15.58 9.20
CA GLN A 3 8.46 -14.24 9.73
C GLN A 3 9.23 -13.36 8.74
N GLU A 4 9.77 -13.95 7.68
CA GLU A 4 10.59 -13.30 6.66
C GLU A 4 10.23 -13.85 5.27
N ASN A 5 10.50 -13.07 4.22
CA ASN A 5 10.24 -13.43 2.82
C ASN A 5 8.78 -13.85 2.55
N ALA A 6 7.82 -13.18 3.20
CA ALA A 6 6.40 -13.35 2.94
C ALA A 6 5.98 -12.45 1.77
N TYR A 7 5.70 -13.06 0.62
CA TYR A 7 5.28 -12.34 -0.58
C TYR A 7 3.75 -12.27 -0.67
N LEU A 8 3.23 -11.07 -0.85
CA LEU A 8 1.80 -10.81 -1.03
C LEU A 8 1.54 -10.39 -2.49
N HIS A 9 0.39 -10.76 -3.02
CA HIS A 9 0.01 -10.41 -4.38
C HIS A 9 -0.65 -9.03 -4.39
N VAL A 10 -0.20 -8.19 -5.32
CA VAL A 10 -0.70 -6.83 -5.57
C VAL A 10 -1.16 -6.79 -7.02
N LEU A 11 -2.39 -6.33 -7.26
CA LEU A 11 -2.90 -6.15 -8.62
C LEU A 11 -2.30 -4.89 -9.25
N ARG A 12 -2.28 -4.83 -10.57
CA ARG A 12 -1.68 -3.71 -11.32
C ARG A 12 -2.21 -2.34 -10.87
N GLU A 13 -3.49 -2.25 -10.58
CA GLU A 13 -4.17 -1.01 -10.14
C GLU A 13 -4.18 -0.87 -8.61
N GLY A 14 -3.75 -1.89 -7.87
CA GLY A 14 -3.68 -1.91 -6.41
C GLY A 14 -2.51 -1.11 -5.83
N MET A 15 -1.99 -0.12 -6.55
CA MET A 15 -0.91 0.76 -6.09
C MET A 15 -1.16 2.19 -6.57
N ALA A 16 -0.91 3.16 -5.70
CA ALA A 16 -0.93 4.58 -6.04
C ALA A 16 0.15 5.36 -5.28
N THR A 17 0.45 6.56 -5.77
CA THR A 17 1.42 7.49 -5.17
C THR A 17 0.81 8.88 -5.03
N ASP A 18 0.93 9.48 -3.84
CA ASP A 18 0.49 10.87 -3.68
C ASP A 18 1.48 11.87 -4.29
N SER A 19 1.11 13.15 -4.26
CA SER A 19 1.88 14.24 -4.89
C SER A 19 2.73 15.03 -3.88
N LEU A 20 3.01 14.47 -2.69
CA LEU A 20 3.83 15.14 -1.66
C LEU A 20 5.33 14.94 -1.93
N ASP A 21 6.14 15.70 -1.20
CA ASP A 21 7.60 15.58 -1.17
C ASP A 21 8.04 15.45 0.31
N ASP A 22 8.41 14.28 0.83
CA ASP A 22 8.54 12.96 0.19
C ASP A 22 7.22 12.35 -0.31
N CYS A 23 7.30 11.56 -1.38
CA CYS A 23 6.16 10.89 -1.99
C CYS A 23 5.65 9.76 -1.09
N GLY A 24 4.35 9.76 -0.82
CA GLY A 24 3.66 8.61 -0.24
C GLY A 24 3.40 7.54 -1.29
N ILE A 25 3.61 6.27 -0.93
CA ILE A 25 3.34 5.10 -1.77
C ILE A 25 2.36 4.19 -1.02
N TYR A 26 1.29 3.77 -1.68
CA TYR A 26 0.22 2.96 -1.09
C TYR A 26 0.05 1.69 -1.89
N VAL A 27 0.00 0.54 -1.22
CA VAL A 27 -0.04 -0.79 -1.87
C VAL A 27 -1.11 -1.65 -1.20
N GLY A 28 -2.07 -2.11 -2.01
CA GLY A 28 -3.19 -2.96 -1.60
C GLY A 28 -3.01 -4.39 -2.10
N THR A 29 -3.26 -5.33 -1.21
CA THR A 29 -3.05 -6.76 -1.50
C THR A 29 -4.36 -7.48 -1.78
N THR A 30 -4.29 -8.60 -2.51
CA THR A 30 -5.47 -9.45 -2.79
C THR A 30 -6.01 -10.14 -1.53
N THR A 31 -5.28 -10.11 -0.42
CA THR A 31 -5.68 -10.67 0.88
C THR A 31 -6.25 -9.63 1.85
N GLY A 32 -6.38 -8.36 1.43
CA GLY A 32 -7.09 -7.34 2.20
C GLY A 32 -6.23 -6.51 3.17
N GLN A 33 -4.91 -6.51 3.01
CA GLN A 33 -4.01 -5.57 3.68
C GLN A 33 -3.68 -4.38 2.77
N LEU A 34 -3.65 -3.19 3.38
CA LEU A 34 -3.18 -1.94 2.81
C LEU A 34 -1.91 -1.51 3.54
N PHE A 35 -0.80 -1.43 2.82
CA PHE A 35 0.46 -0.91 3.30
C PHE A 35 0.72 0.48 2.74
N HIS A 36 1.48 1.27 3.47
CA HIS A 36 1.98 2.55 2.97
C HIS A 36 3.45 2.77 3.30
N SER A 37 4.09 3.62 2.50
CA SER A 37 5.34 4.29 2.81
C SER A 37 5.08 5.80 2.74
N ARG A 38 5.69 6.57 3.64
CA ARG A 38 5.63 8.04 3.62
C ARG A 38 6.97 8.70 3.26
N ASN A 39 7.94 7.90 2.81
CA ASN A 39 9.32 8.32 2.57
C ASN A 39 9.90 7.61 1.34
N ASN A 40 9.24 7.78 0.18
CA ASN A 40 9.72 7.28 -1.13
C ASN A 40 9.96 5.75 -1.22
N GLY A 41 9.44 4.96 -0.28
CA GLY A 41 9.55 3.50 -0.27
C GLY A 41 10.61 2.94 0.68
N ASP A 42 11.29 3.79 1.46
CA ASP A 42 12.36 3.37 2.38
C ASP A 42 11.82 2.56 3.57
N ASN A 43 10.67 2.96 4.14
CA ASN A 43 10.03 2.26 5.25
C ASN A 43 8.55 2.01 4.97
N TRP A 44 8.06 0.85 5.39
CA TRP A 44 6.69 0.39 5.14
C TRP A 44 5.96 0.08 6.45
N GLU A 45 4.71 0.48 6.53
CA GLU A 45 3.82 0.21 7.65
C GLU A 45 2.47 -0.30 7.15
N LEU A 46 1.80 -1.11 7.99
CA LEU A 46 0.43 -1.53 7.75
C LEU A 46 -0.51 -0.38 8.10
N LEU A 47 -1.24 0.13 7.11
CA LEU A 47 -2.23 1.19 7.30
C LEU A 47 -3.60 0.63 7.68
N MET A 48 -4.02 -0.48 7.07
CA MET A 48 -5.28 -1.15 7.35
C MET A 48 -5.21 -2.63 6.97
N GLU A 49 -5.95 -3.48 7.69
CA GLU A 49 -6.13 -4.89 7.37
C GLU A 49 -7.59 -5.33 7.53
N HIS A 50 -7.86 -6.58 7.17
CA HIS A 50 -9.20 -7.20 7.19
C HIS A 50 -10.20 -6.59 6.20
N LEU A 51 -9.68 -6.01 5.12
CA LEU A 51 -10.50 -5.60 3.98
C LEU A 51 -10.83 -6.81 3.10
N LEU A 52 -11.79 -6.63 2.21
CA LEU A 52 -11.92 -7.48 1.04
C LEU A 52 -10.70 -7.31 0.11
N PRO A 53 -10.47 -8.20 -0.88
CA PRO A 53 -9.39 -8.04 -1.84
C PRO A 53 -9.36 -6.64 -2.44
N ILE A 54 -8.22 -5.96 -2.35
CA ILE A 54 -8.08 -4.59 -2.85
C ILE A 54 -7.77 -4.66 -4.35
N LEU A 55 -8.69 -4.16 -5.17
CA LEU A 55 -8.59 -4.22 -6.63
C LEU A 55 -7.87 -3.01 -7.22
N SER A 56 -8.13 -1.83 -6.68
CA SER A 56 -7.56 -0.56 -7.11
C SER A 56 -7.34 0.37 -5.92
N ILE A 57 -6.34 1.24 -6.01
CA ILE A 57 -6.10 2.35 -5.09
C ILE A 57 -6.00 3.64 -5.89
N GLU A 58 -6.59 4.69 -5.36
CA GLU A 58 -6.37 6.06 -5.80
C GLU A 58 -6.03 6.93 -4.59
N CYS A 59 -5.26 7.99 -4.81
CA CYS A 59 -4.86 8.92 -3.79
C CYS A 59 -5.08 10.35 -4.25
N GLY A 60 -5.42 11.22 -3.31
CA GLY A 60 -5.56 12.65 -3.52
C GLY A 60 -5.11 13.41 -2.29
N VAL A 61 -4.58 14.61 -2.49
CA VAL A 61 -4.21 15.51 -1.40
C VAL A 61 -5.35 16.50 -1.19
N ALA A 62 -5.88 16.54 0.02
CA ALA A 62 -6.88 17.53 0.42
C ALA A 62 -6.16 18.82 0.91
N PRO A 63 -6.77 20.00 0.67
CA PRO A 63 -6.26 21.28 1.19
C PRO A 63 -6.37 21.40 2.71
#